data_AF-A0A3B9IU58-F1
#
_entry.id   AF-A0A3B9IU58-F1
#
_cell.length_a   1.000
_cell.length_b   1.000
_cell.length_c   1.000
_cell.angle_alpha   90.00
_cell.angle_beta   90.00
_cell.angle_gamma   90.00
#
_symmetry.space_group_name_H-M   'P 1'
#
loop_
_entity.id
_entity.type
_entity.pdbx_description
1 polymer ?
#
loop_
_entity_poly.entity_id
_entity_poly.type
_entity_poly.pdbx_seq_one_letter_code
_entity_poly.pdbx_strand_id
1 'polypeptide(L)'
;PLRQVLAAMEGVAPDQIVITTGASMALTAAFATLPADRPILLPRPGFPAYANIARFLGRPAAFYDVMPPADPVAAIAAAIAA
;
A
#
# COMPACT_ATOMS: atom_id res chain seq x y z
N PRO A 1 -8.97 17.20 -16.84
CA PRO A 1 -7.61 16.59 -16.77
C PRO A 1 -7.66 15.29 -15.94
N LEU A 2 -6.72 14.35 -16.11
CA LEU A 2 -6.73 12.96 -15.55
C LEU A 2 -7.30 12.84 -14.12
N ARG A 3 -6.89 13.74 -13.22
CA ARG A 3 -7.35 13.78 -11.82
C ARG A 3 -8.87 13.86 -11.65
N GLN A 4 -9.57 14.63 -12.49
CA GLN A 4 -11.03 14.77 -12.42
C GLN A 4 -11.76 13.49 -12.85
N VAL A 5 -11.20 12.77 -13.82
CA VAL A 5 -11.79 11.51 -14.32
C VAL A 5 -11.70 10.45 -13.23
N LEU A 6 -10.51 10.29 -12.62
CA LEU A 6 -10.30 9.36 -11.52
C LEU A 6 -11.19 9.72 -10.30
N ALA A 7 -11.30 11.00 -9.96
CA ALA A 7 -12.16 11.46 -8.87
C ALA A 7 -13.64 11.10 -9.09
N ALA A 8 -14.15 11.25 -10.32
CA ALA A 8 -15.51 10.85 -10.68
C ALA A 8 -15.71 9.33 -10.65
N MET A 9 -14.70 8.55 -11.07
CA MET A 9 -14.74 7.08 -11.01
C MET A 9 -14.78 6.56 -9.57
N GLU A 10 -13.99 7.15 -8.68
CA GLU A 10 -13.85 6.73 -7.27
C GLU A 10 -14.86 7.41 -6.32
N GLY A 11 -15.66 8.36 -6.80
CA GLY A 11 -16.66 9.07 -6.00
C GLY A 11 -16.06 10.01 -4.94
N VAL A 12 -14.88 10.61 -5.21
CA VAL A 12 -14.17 11.52 -4.29
C VAL A 12 -13.95 12.89 -4.91
N ALA A 13 -13.52 13.88 -4.11
CA ALA A 13 -13.16 15.20 -4.63
C ALA A 13 -11.81 15.17 -5.37
N PRO A 14 -11.60 15.96 -6.44
CA PRO A 14 -10.37 15.93 -7.22
C PRO A 14 -9.09 16.24 -6.43
N ASP A 15 -9.17 17.03 -5.37
CA ASP A 15 -8.04 17.36 -4.48
C ASP A 15 -7.66 16.21 -3.51
N GLN A 16 -8.52 15.20 -3.38
CA GLN A 16 -8.21 13.94 -2.67
C GLN A 16 -7.39 12.96 -3.53
N ILE A 17 -7.12 13.29 -4.80
CA ILE A 17 -6.36 12.43 -5.72
C ILE A 17 -4.96 13.00 -5.97
N VAL A 18 -3.94 12.20 -5.66
CA VAL A 18 -2.54 12.47 -6.01
C VAL A 18 -2.12 11.56 -7.16
N ILE A 19 -1.65 12.15 -8.26
CA ILE A 19 -1.13 11.40 -9.42
C ILE A 19 0.37 11.16 -9.21
N THR A 20 0.81 9.91 -9.34
CA THR A 20 2.20 9.50 -9.19
C THR A 20 2.65 8.59 -10.34
N THR A 21 3.94 8.53 -10.63
CA THR A 21 4.51 7.53 -11.56
C THR A 21 4.60 6.15 -10.89
N GLY A 22 3.45 5.46 -10.83
CA GLY A 22 3.30 4.12 -10.26
C GLY A 22 3.05 4.12 -8.74
N ALA A 23 2.46 3.01 -8.26
CA ALA A 23 2.05 2.86 -6.86
C ALA A 23 3.22 2.96 -5.86
N SER A 24 4.44 2.57 -6.25
CA SER A 24 5.62 2.69 -5.39
C SER A 24 5.95 4.13 -4.99
N MET A 25 5.74 5.11 -5.90
CA MET A 25 5.91 6.53 -5.55
C MET A 25 4.79 7.00 -4.61
N ALA A 26 3.56 6.56 -4.83
CA ALA A 26 2.45 6.85 -3.92
C ALA A 26 2.71 6.31 -2.50
N LEU A 27 3.18 5.06 -2.39
CA LEU A 27 3.57 4.44 -1.12
C LEU A 27 4.73 5.19 -0.44
N THR A 28 5.72 5.63 -1.21
CA THR A 28 6.85 6.41 -0.68
C THR A 28 6.39 7.75 -0.11
N ALA A 29 5.54 8.47 -0.86
CA ALA A 29 4.95 9.72 -0.39
C ALA A 29 4.09 9.50 0.86
N ALA A 30 3.26 8.46 0.87
CA ALA A 30 2.41 8.12 2.01
C ALA A 30 3.23 7.77 3.27
N PHE A 31 4.32 7.01 3.14
CA PHE A 31 5.15 6.65 4.29
C PHE A 31 5.91 7.87 4.84
N ALA A 32 6.29 8.81 3.97
CA ALA A 32 7.00 10.03 4.35
C ALA A 32 6.13 11.01 5.15
N THR A 33 4.80 10.95 5.06
CA THR A 33 3.89 11.82 5.81
C THR A 33 3.53 11.29 7.21
N LEU A 34 3.88 10.04 7.52
CA LEU A 34 3.58 9.43 8.82
C LEU A 34 4.45 10.02 9.95
N PRO A 35 3.98 10.05 11.21
CA PRO A 35 4.78 10.50 12.37
C PRO A 35 6.05 9.65 12.57
N ALA A 36 7.23 10.27 12.68
CA ALA A 36 8.54 9.59 12.71
C ALA A 36 8.83 8.80 13.99
N ASP A 37 8.10 9.06 15.07
CA ASP A 37 8.30 8.50 16.40
C ASP A 37 7.73 7.09 16.59
N ARG A 38 7.04 6.54 15.56
CA ARG A 38 6.38 5.23 15.65
C ARG A 38 6.77 4.30 14.51
N PRO A 39 6.85 2.98 14.77
CA PRO A 39 7.07 2.00 13.72
C PRO A 39 5.87 1.91 12.79
N ILE A 40 6.15 1.68 11.50
CA ILE A 40 5.13 1.32 10.51
C ILE A 40 4.83 -0.18 10.67
N LEU A 41 3.57 -0.54 10.89
CA LEU A 41 3.15 -1.93 11.01
C LEU A 41 2.97 -2.57 9.63
N LEU A 42 3.70 -3.66 9.35
CA LEU A 42 3.76 -4.32 8.04
C LEU A 42 3.43 -5.82 8.13
N PRO A 43 2.74 -6.41 7.14
CA PRO A 43 2.48 -7.85 7.10
C PRO A 43 3.73 -8.69 6.81
N ARG A 44 3.78 -9.91 7.34
CA ARG A 44 4.77 -10.95 7.04
C ARG A 44 4.10 -12.32 6.86
N PRO A 45 4.10 -12.93 5.65
CA PRO A 45 4.61 -12.39 4.40
C PRO A 45 3.78 -11.20 3.91
N GLY A 46 4.39 -10.33 3.10
CA GLY A 46 3.77 -9.11 2.58
C GLY A 46 4.49 -8.62 1.32
N PHE A 47 4.02 -7.52 0.74
CA PHE A 47 4.66 -6.93 -0.44
C PHE A 47 6.05 -6.37 -0.05
N PRO A 48 7.17 -6.87 -0.63
CA PRO A 48 8.53 -6.52 -0.17
C PRO A 48 8.87 -5.03 -0.25
N ALA A 49 8.20 -4.28 -1.14
CA ALA A 49 8.44 -2.85 -1.29
C ALA A 49 8.11 -2.07 0.00
N TYR A 50 7.15 -2.52 0.83
CA TYR A 50 6.81 -1.82 2.07
C TYR A 50 8.02 -1.72 3.02
N ALA A 51 8.70 -2.84 3.26
CA ALA A 51 9.88 -2.86 4.12
C ALA A 51 11.05 -2.09 3.51
N ASN A 52 11.23 -2.15 2.18
CA ASN A 52 12.27 -1.41 1.49
C ASN A 52 12.07 0.11 1.55
N ILE A 53 10.83 0.58 1.36
CA ILE A 53 10.49 2.01 1.44
C ILE A 53 10.65 2.51 2.88
N ALA A 54 10.16 1.77 3.88
CA ALA A 54 10.37 2.13 5.28
C ALA A 54 11.86 2.26 5.61
N ARG A 55 12.68 1.28 5.22
CA ARG A 55 14.14 1.32 5.39
C ARG A 55 14.77 2.51 4.66
N PHE A 56 14.38 2.78 3.42
CA PHE A 56 14.90 3.92 2.63
C PHE A 56 14.62 5.26 3.31
N LEU A 57 13.44 5.42 3.91
CA LEU A 57 13.03 6.63 4.63
C LEU A 57 13.57 6.71 6.07
N GLY A 58 14.42 5.76 6.51
CA GLY A 58 14.91 5.70 7.89
C GLY A 58 13.82 5.43 8.92
N ARG A 59 12.71 4.81 8.50
CA ARG A 59 11.53 4.54 9.33
C ARG A 59 11.65 3.19 10.03
N PRO A 60 11.38 3.10 11.36
CA PRO A 60 11.26 1.81 12.01
C PRO A 60 10.03 1.05 11.47
N ALA A 61 10.14 -0.27 11.37
CA ALA A 61 9.04 -1.15 10.95
C ALA A 61 8.82 -2.25 11.98
N ALA A 62 7.56 -2.51 12.32
CA ALA A 62 7.11 -3.66 13.09
C ALA A 62 6.36 -4.62 12.17
N PHE A 63 6.41 -5.91 12.45
CA PHE A 63 5.81 -6.92 11.58
C PHE A 63 4.77 -7.75 12.32
N TYR A 64 3.67 -8.07 11.64
CA TYR A 64 2.69 -9.06 12.11
C TYR A 64 2.65 -10.24 11.14
N ASP A 65 2.55 -11.45 11.69
CA ASP A 65 2.51 -12.67 10.89
C ASP A 65 1.12 -12.88 10.28
N VAL A 66 1.09 -13.09 8.97
CA VAL A 66 -0.11 -13.43 8.21
C VAL A 66 -0.07 -14.93 7.96
N MET A 67 -1.04 -15.63 8.55
CA MET A 67 -1.19 -17.06 8.32
C MET A 67 -1.65 -17.31 6.89
N PRO A 68 -1.11 -18.34 6.21
CA PRO A 68 -1.64 -18.72 4.91
C PRO A 68 -3.11 -19.15 5.06
N PRO A 69 -3.95 -18.88 4.04
CA PRO A 69 -5.29 -19.48 4.00
C PRO A 69 -5.18 -21.00 4.03
N ALA A 70 -6.19 -21.67 4.59
CA ALA A 70 -6.22 -23.13 4.70
C ALA A 70 -6.04 -23.85 3.35
N ASP A 71 -6.52 -23.22 2.27
CA ASP A 71 -6.26 -23.61 0.88
C ASP A 71 -5.76 -22.39 0.07
N PRO A 72 -4.44 -22.23 -0.11
CA PRO A 72 -3.86 -21.13 -0.88
C PRO A 72 -4.27 -21.11 -2.35
N VAL A 73 -4.51 -22.27 -2.96
CA VAL A 73 -4.84 -22.35 -4.38
C VAL A 73 -6.26 -21.86 -4.60
N ALA A 74 -7.21 -22.33 -3.78
CA ALA A 74 -8.58 -21.85 -3.84
C ALA A 74 -8.67 -20.34 -3.56
N ALA A 75 -7.91 -19.84 -2.57
CA ALA A 75 -7.86 -18.41 -2.25
C ALA A 75 -7.32 -17.56 -3.41
N ILE A 76 -6.25 -18.00 -4.07
CA ILE A 76 -5.68 -17.31 -5.24
C ILE A 76 -6.67 -17.33 -6.41
N ALA A 77 -7.29 -18.48 -6.69
CA ALA A 77 -8.26 -18.61 -7.77
C ALA A 77 -9.46 -17.68 -7.57
N ALA A 78 -9.98 -17.58 -6.35
CA ALA A 78 -11.06 -16.66 -6.01
C ALA A 78 -10.66 -15.18 -6.19
N ALA A 79 -9.44 -14.80 -5.80
CA ALA A 79 -8.94 -13.44 -5.93
C ALA A 79 -8.73 -13.00 -7.39
N ILE A 80 -8.36 -13.92 -8.28
CA ILE A 80 -8.18 -13.63 -9.72
C ILE A 80 -9.52 -13.50 -10.45
N ALA A 81 -10.57 -14.16 -9.94
CA ALA A 81 -11.91 -14.16 -10.54
C ALA A 81 -12.78 -12.95 -10.14
N ALA A 82 -12.32 -12.13 -9.19
CA ALA A 82 -12.99 -10.93 -8.69
C ALA A 82 -12.50 -9.67 -9.41
#